data_AF-A0A2G5UVZ2-F1
#
_entry.id   AF-A0A2G5UVZ2-F1
#
_cell.length_a   1.000
_cell.length_b   1.000
_cell.length_c   1.000
_cell.angle_alpha   90.00
_cell.angle_beta   90.00
_cell.angle_gamma   90.00
#
_symmetry.space_group_name_H-M   'P 1'
#
loop_
_entity.id
_entity.type
_entity.pdbx_description
1 polymer ?
#
loop_
_entity_poly.entity_id
_entity_poly.type
_entity_poly.pdbx_seq_one_letter_code
_entity_poly.pdbx_strand_id
1 'polypeptide(L)'
;MVGIFGIFGIPNSVPNIPGEMCPQRTHTMIALYLRAKQERIGICAEFVKFDENRFEEIHKKMEEEISRRELSPAECEQVTEEFLNLGQKRIAGKFESLFFPLNIANMCFERFVAMYTKHPSQTDGLAKERLASFYMSCKLSIETLKTIIDENLEMFSPRSKNSKEPITLRVFEDGDQQFLIKSKVTDTLEAKSTLRKKWGDEDDEYTLDTITLEEVLKNFDTKNIEFIRYPILRAKHRATPILIPNPDEPDAAYVLAIDEFFEFLKDLILGLKFYQKVVVDWMDYENSIFFILEALFKLDCTTPYFKSCPKRGAVRDIVSDVFKNIENIPAKDIRNAKSDGFTVQNLKNELAHLGLITNFPEIQEHAEAVYSEVDKRKKERFLRTCDLFDAVEQCQLICILVRHPQLKKFVHSQKGCNRVYGLKCEDCAAQNPEKQKDQKLAILEKELEALKLAHQKILEDNQQKSLEIQELQQKNLRLSVKNETNEVKLKQLTEKLAQTKLSIDDGNYSTACTSQQKIQCLICEKSIETGEDQIIRCPLCKGRFHSKCAINWLKEHKECPACNGDLPKF
;
A
#
# COMPACT_ATOMS: atom_id res chain seq x y z
N MET A 1 2.91 -13.24 15.42
CA MET A 1 3.27 -13.91 16.70
C MET A 1 3.95 -15.26 16.50
N VAL A 2 3.40 -16.21 15.75
CA VAL A 2 4.02 -17.56 15.61
C VAL A 2 5.43 -17.55 14.97
N GLY A 3 5.68 -16.69 13.97
CA GLY A 3 7.01 -16.57 13.35
C GLY A 3 8.09 -15.95 14.24
N ILE A 4 7.71 -15.14 15.23
CA ILE A 4 8.62 -14.53 16.21
C ILE A 4 9.14 -15.61 17.18
N PHE A 5 8.28 -16.57 17.58
CA PHE A 5 8.65 -17.61 18.55
C PHE A 5 9.34 -18.85 17.97
N GLY A 6 9.30 -19.05 16.64
CA GLY A 6 10.16 -20.04 15.99
C GLY A 6 11.66 -19.71 16.13
N ILE A 7 11.99 -18.43 16.30
CA ILE A 7 13.35 -17.92 16.52
C ILE A 7 13.75 -18.06 18.00
N PHE A 8 12.79 -17.92 18.92
CA PHE A 8 13.02 -17.93 20.36
C PHE A 8 13.27 -19.30 20.99
N GLY A 9 13.36 -20.37 20.19
CA GLY A 9 13.64 -21.74 20.60
C GLY A 9 13.45 -21.95 22.09
N ILE A 10 12.18 -22.04 22.54
CA ILE A 10 11.82 -22.04 23.97
C ILE A 10 12.83 -22.92 24.68
N PRO A 11 13.65 -22.37 25.59
CA PRO A 11 14.80 -23.10 26.06
C PRO A 11 14.30 -24.40 26.67
N ASN A 12 14.95 -25.51 26.32
CA ASN A 12 14.69 -26.83 26.93
C ASN A 12 14.94 -26.83 28.46
N SER A 13 15.24 -25.67 29.05
CA SER A 13 15.38 -25.41 30.49
C SER A 13 14.01 -25.31 31.19
N VAL A 14 13.10 -26.25 30.92
CA VAL A 14 12.16 -26.62 31.97
C VAL A 14 13.02 -27.40 32.98
N PRO A 15 13.10 -26.96 34.26
CA PRO A 15 13.85 -27.69 35.27
C PRO A 15 13.44 -29.17 35.24
N ASN A 16 14.40 -30.07 35.46
CA ASN A 16 14.18 -31.51 35.49
C ASN A 16 13.03 -31.87 36.46
N ILE A 17 11.81 -31.91 35.95
CA ILE A 17 10.68 -32.51 36.65
C ILE A 17 10.83 -34.03 36.42
N PRO A 18 10.78 -34.88 37.48
CA PRO A 18 11.00 -36.30 37.34
C PRO A 18 9.99 -36.93 36.37
N GLY A 19 10.49 -37.50 35.27
CA GLY A 19 9.70 -38.14 34.22
C GLY A 19 9.75 -37.36 32.92
N GLU A 20 10.60 -37.81 31.99
CA GLU A 20 10.73 -37.26 30.64
C GLU A 20 9.36 -37.05 29.99
N MET A 21 8.93 -35.79 29.87
CA MET A 21 7.75 -35.41 29.11
C MET A 21 8.16 -34.55 27.92
N CYS A 22 7.66 -34.95 26.74
CA CYS A 22 8.11 -34.48 25.43
C CYS A 22 7.91 -32.95 25.23
N PRO A 23 8.98 -32.18 24.93
CA PRO A 23 8.93 -30.74 24.65
C PRO A 23 7.89 -30.31 23.61
N GLN A 24 7.56 -31.21 22.68
CA GLN A 24 6.56 -30.99 21.62
C GLN A 24 5.16 -30.67 22.18
N ARG A 25 4.82 -31.18 23.37
CA ARG A 25 3.51 -31.01 24.00
C ARG A 25 3.34 -29.62 24.61
N THR A 26 4.38 -29.12 25.27
CA THR A 26 4.39 -27.76 25.84
C THR A 26 4.34 -26.71 24.72
N HIS A 27 5.05 -26.94 23.61
CA HIS A 27 4.97 -26.09 22.42
C HIS A 27 3.54 -25.98 21.85
N THR A 28 2.76 -27.06 21.91
CA THR A 28 1.37 -27.05 21.43
C THR A 28 0.50 -26.14 22.29
N MET A 29 0.66 -26.17 23.62
CA MET A 29 -0.08 -25.31 24.54
C MET A 29 0.31 -23.83 24.39
N ILE A 30 1.60 -23.56 24.20
CA ILE A 30 2.07 -22.21 23.90
C ILE A 30 1.51 -21.70 22.57
N ALA A 31 1.48 -22.54 21.53
CA ALA A 31 0.91 -22.18 20.24
C ALA A 31 -0.59 -21.87 20.34
N LEU A 32 -1.34 -22.65 21.13
CA LEU A 32 -2.76 -22.38 21.43
C LEU A 32 -2.93 -21.03 22.13
N TYR A 33 -2.10 -20.72 23.13
CA TYR A 33 -2.11 -19.42 23.80
C TYR A 33 -1.80 -18.25 22.86
N LEU A 34 -0.81 -18.38 21.99
CA LEU A 34 -0.45 -17.33 21.03
C LEU A 34 -1.56 -17.13 19.98
N ARG A 35 -2.18 -18.22 19.51
CA ARG A 35 -3.34 -18.16 18.62
C ARG A 35 -4.51 -17.44 19.28
N ALA A 36 -4.73 -17.69 20.57
CA ALA A 36 -5.68 -16.98 21.41
C ALA A 36 -5.48 -15.47 21.34
N LYS A 37 -4.26 -15.06 21.65
CA LYS A 37 -3.89 -13.65 21.69
C LYS A 37 -4.07 -13.00 20.33
N GLN A 38 -3.69 -13.69 19.25
CA GLN A 38 -3.88 -13.23 17.89
C GLN A 38 -5.36 -12.98 17.56
N GLU A 39 -6.27 -13.89 17.90
CA GLU A 39 -7.72 -13.71 17.63
C GLU A 39 -8.30 -12.47 18.31
N ARG A 40 -7.88 -12.14 19.54
CA ARG A 40 -8.36 -10.94 20.27
C ARG A 40 -7.89 -9.63 19.66
N ILE A 41 -6.70 -9.62 19.07
CA ILE A 41 -6.11 -8.45 18.43
C ILE A 41 -6.77 -8.17 17.07
N GLY A 42 -7.47 -9.17 16.52
CA GLY A 42 -7.94 -9.17 15.15
C GLY A 42 -6.86 -9.67 14.19
N ILE A 43 -7.25 -9.96 12.94
CA ILE A 43 -6.32 -10.41 11.91
C ILE A 43 -5.63 -9.17 11.33
N CYS A 44 -4.64 -8.68 12.06
CA CYS A 44 -3.69 -7.68 11.60
C CYS A 44 -2.29 -8.29 11.66
N ALA A 45 -1.69 -8.56 10.49
CA ALA A 45 -0.29 -8.90 10.42
C ALA A 45 0.47 -7.70 9.84
N GLU A 46 1.27 -7.08 10.69
CA GLU A 46 2.19 -6.03 10.30
C GLU A 46 3.60 -6.60 10.20
N PHE A 47 4.37 -6.07 9.25
CA PHE A 47 5.79 -6.38 9.19
C PHE A 47 6.54 -5.47 10.16
N VAL A 48 7.22 -6.09 11.11
CA VAL A 48 8.10 -5.42 12.07
C VAL A 48 9.53 -5.77 11.70
N LYS A 49 10.41 -4.77 11.71
CA LYS A 49 11.84 -4.98 11.49
C LYS A 49 12.38 -5.92 12.56
N PHE A 50 13.10 -6.95 12.14
CA PHE A 50 13.83 -7.81 13.06
C PHE A 50 15.03 -7.04 13.62
N ASP A 51 15.16 -7.05 14.94
CA ASP A 51 16.27 -6.44 15.68
C ASP A 51 16.86 -7.50 16.61
N GLU A 52 18.04 -8.00 16.25
CA GLU A 52 18.70 -9.10 16.95
C GLU A 52 18.94 -8.78 18.43
N ASN A 53 19.44 -7.59 18.74
CA ASN A 53 19.72 -7.17 20.12
C ASN A 53 18.46 -7.14 20.96
N ARG A 54 17.37 -6.61 20.40
CA ARG A 54 16.07 -6.56 21.07
C ARG A 54 15.54 -7.97 21.35
N PHE A 55 15.75 -8.91 20.43
CA PHE A 55 15.37 -10.31 20.63
C PHE A 55 16.26 -10.99 21.66
N GLU A 56 17.56 -10.75 21.68
CA GLU A 56 18.47 -11.24 22.73
C GLU A 56 18.05 -10.74 24.13
N GLU A 57 17.66 -9.47 24.24
CA GLU A 57 17.13 -8.91 25.49
C GLU A 57 15.83 -9.60 25.93
N ILE A 58 14.90 -9.86 25.00
CA ILE A 58 13.67 -10.60 25.29
C ILE A 58 14.00 -12.02 25.75
N HIS A 59 14.94 -12.70 25.09
CA HIS A 59 15.37 -14.05 25.47
C HIS A 59 15.94 -14.08 26.89
N LYS A 60 16.87 -13.16 27.19
CA LYS A 60 17.45 -13.03 28.54
C LYS A 60 16.38 -12.77 29.60
N LYS A 61 15.43 -11.87 29.31
CA LYS A 61 14.31 -11.62 30.21
C LYS A 61 13.41 -12.85 30.39
N MET A 62 13.19 -13.65 29.35
CA MET A 62 12.44 -14.90 29.47
C MET A 62 13.14 -15.86 30.44
N GLU A 63 14.46 -16.00 30.36
CA GLU A 63 15.24 -16.82 31.30
C GLU A 63 15.12 -16.28 32.74
N GLU A 64 15.29 -14.97 32.93
CA GLU A 64 15.16 -14.32 34.24
C GLU A 64 13.75 -14.50 34.84
N GLU A 65 12.70 -14.36 34.03
CA GLU A 65 11.31 -14.56 34.43
C GLU A 65 11.01 -16.02 34.79
N ILE A 66 11.54 -16.98 34.03
CA ILE A 66 11.41 -18.41 34.32
C ILE A 66 12.05 -18.71 35.68
N SER A 67 13.30 -18.29 35.89
CA SER A 67 14.01 -18.50 37.16
C SER A 67 13.30 -17.83 38.34
N ARG A 68 12.74 -16.63 38.15
CA ARG A 68 11.98 -15.93 39.20
C ARG A 68 10.67 -16.63 39.57
N ARG A 69 10.06 -17.32 38.62
CA ARG A 69 8.77 -18.01 38.75
C ARG A 69 8.92 -19.51 38.99
N GLU A 70 10.13 -20.01 39.16
CA GLU A 70 10.37 -21.40 39.52
C GLU A 70 9.58 -21.74 40.79
N LEU A 71 8.80 -22.81 40.69
CA LEU A 71 7.94 -23.25 41.76
C LEU A 71 8.78 -23.90 42.85
N SER A 72 8.45 -23.58 44.09
CA SER A 72 9.01 -24.30 45.22
C SER A 72 8.54 -25.77 45.21
N PRO A 73 9.32 -26.71 45.78
CA PRO A 73 8.89 -28.10 45.90
C PRO A 73 7.51 -28.26 46.57
N ALA A 74 7.20 -27.41 47.56
CA ALA A 74 5.91 -27.42 48.25
C ALA A 74 4.73 -27.05 47.33
N GLU A 75 4.91 -26.07 46.44
CA GLU A 75 3.87 -25.70 45.46
C GLU A 75 3.67 -26.81 44.41
N CYS A 76 4.75 -27.47 44.00
CA CYS A 76 4.67 -28.62 43.11
C CYS A 76 3.91 -29.79 43.74
N GLU A 77 4.17 -30.10 45.02
CA GLU A 77 3.46 -31.12 45.78
C GLU A 77 1.97 -30.77 45.91
N GLN A 78 1.65 -29.52 46.23
CA GLN A 78 0.27 -29.06 46.37
C GLN A 78 -0.54 -29.23 45.08
N VAL A 79 0.01 -28.84 43.93
CA VAL A 79 -0.69 -29.00 42.65
C VAL A 79 -0.81 -30.47 42.25
N THR A 80 0.19 -31.28 42.58
CA THR A 80 0.15 -32.72 42.36
C THR A 80 -0.96 -33.37 43.17
N GLU A 81 -1.04 -33.08 44.47
CA GLU A 81 -2.10 -33.55 45.36
C GLU A 81 -3.48 -33.09 44.88
N GLU A 82 -3.59 -31.84 44.42
CA GLU A 82 -4.83 -31.34 43.83
C GLU A 82 -5.25 -32.17 42.62
N PHE A 83 -4.35 -32.40 41.66
CA PHE A 83 -4.64 -33.16 40.44
C PHE A 83 -5.02 -34.62 40.73
N LEU A 84 -4.38 -35.26 41.72
CA LEU A 84 -4.73 -36.62 42.18
C LEU A 84 -6.21 -36.71 42.57
N ASN A 85 -6.72 -35.66 43.23
CA ASN A 85 -8.09 -35.57 43.73
C ASN A 85 -9.10 -35.05 42.69
N LEU A 86 -8.65 -34.48 41.57
CA LEU A 86 -9.53 -33.94 40.54
C LEU A 86 -10.03 -35.02 39.55
N GLY A 87 -11.29 -34.88 39.14
CA GLY A 87 -11.85 -35.61 38.00
C GLY A 87 -11.41 -35.00 36.66
N GLN A 88 -11.43 -35.81 35.60
CA GLN A 88 -10.94 -35.43 34.26
C GLN A 88 -11.50 -34.10 33.74
N LYS A 89 -12.83 -33.86 33.89
CA LYS A 89 -13.46 -32.60 33.46
C LYS A 89 -12.88 -31.37 34.18
N ARG A 90 -12.55 -31.49 35.47
CA ARG A 90 -11.97 -30.39 36.24
C ARG A 90 -10.50 -30.15 35.87
N ILE A 91 -9.77 -31.21 35.56
CA ILE A 91 -8.40 -31.12 35.03
C ILE A 91 -8.41 -30.39 33.69
N ALA A 92 -9.31 -30.75 32.77
CA ALA A 92 -9.48 -30.03 31.50
C ALA A 92 -9.76 -28.53 31.72
N GLY A 93 -10.70 -28.20 32.62
CA GLY A 93 -11.00 -26.81 32.98
C GLY A 93 -9.81 -26.02 33.54
N LYS A 94 -8.85 -26.69 34.21
CA LYS A 94 -7.60 -26.04 34.63
C LYS A 94 -6.71 -25.68 33.44
N PHE A 95 -6.61 -26.53 32.43
CA PHE A 95 -5.88 -26.19 31.22
C PHE A 95 -6.59 -25.09 30.42
N GLU A 96 -7.92 -25.12 30.34
CA GLU A 96 -8.71 -24.06 29.68
C GLU A 96 -8.46 -22.68 30.31
N SER A 97 -8.34 -22.62 31.64
CA SER A 97 -8.16 -21.36 32.34
C SER A 97 -6.84 -20.66 32.02
N LEU A 98 -5.83 -21.38 31.51
CA LEU A 98 -4.58 -20.79 31.01
C LEU A 98 -4.81 -19.92 29.75
N PHE A 99 -5.95 -20.10 29.07
CA PHE A 99 -6.30 -19.41 27.83
C PHE A 99 -7.48 -18.42 28.00
N PHE A 100 -8.17 -18.40 29.13
CA PHE A 100 -9.38 -17.57 29.33
C PHE A 100 -9.08 -16.06 29.22
N PRO A 101 -9.95 -15.23 28.58
CA PRO A 101 -11.33 -15.49 28.12
C PRO A 101 -11.47 -16.00 26.68
N LEU A 102 -10.46 -16.66 26.12
CA LEU A 102 -10.39 -16.88 24.67
C LEU A 102 -11.14 -18.15 24.24
N ASN A 103 -12.14 -17.97 23.38
CA ASN A 103 -13.01 -19.02 22.83
C ASN A 103 -12.41 -19.64 21.55
N ILE A 104 -11.14 -20.05 21.59
CA ILE A 104 -10.44 -20.56 20.39
C ILE A 104 -10.88 -21.98 20.10
N ALA A 105 -11.26 -22.19 18.83
CA ALA A 105 -11.34 -23.47 18.12
C ALA A 105 -11.41 -24.71 19.02
N ASN A 106 -12.57 -24.87 19.65
CA ASN A 106 -12.96 -25.96 20.55
C ASN A 106 -12.41 -27.32 20.08
N MET A 107 -12.37 -27.58 18.77
CA MET A 107 -11.84 -28.82 18.18
C MET A 107 -10.38 -29.16 18.51
N CYS A 108 -9.42 -28.21 18.53
CA CYS A 108 -8.01 -28.56 18.77
C CYS A 108 -7.75 -28.84 20.26
N PHE A 109 -8.36 -28.04 21.13
CA PHE A 109 -8.28 -28.25 22.57
C PHE A 109 -9.04 -29.52 22.99
N GLU A 110 -10.24 -29.77 22.45
CA GLU A 110 -10.98 -31.01 22.68
C GLU A 110 -10.21 -32.24 22.19
N ARG A 111 -9.52 -32.17 21.04
CA ARG A 111 -8.65 -33.26 20.56
C ARG A 111 -7.45 -33.48 21.48
N PHE A 112 -6.87 -32.40 22.01
CA PHE A 112 -5.80 -32.45 22.98
C PHE A 112 -6.29 -33.09 24.28
N VAL A 113 -7.33 -32.57 24.91
CA VAL A 113 -7.97 -33.13 26.11
C VAL A 113 -8.34 -34.60 25.87
N ALA A 114 -8.96 -34.93 24.74
CA ALA A 114 -9.27 -36.31 24.37
C ALA A 114 -8.03 -37.20 24.25
N MET A 115 -6.91 -36.72 23.72
CA MET A 115 -5.66 -37.51 23.61
C MET A 115 -5.12 -37.93 24.99
N TYR A 116 -5.30 -37.11 26.03
CA TYR A 116 -4.85 -37.42 27.39
C TYR A 116 -5.92 -38.04 28.29
N THR A 117 -7.19 -37.97 27.90
CA THR A 117 -8.33 -38.52 28.67
C THR A 117 -8.88 -39.83 28.10
N LYS A 118 -8.51 -40.23 26.87
CA LYS A 118 -9.06 -41.41 26.18
C LYS A 118 -8.62 -42.79 26.67
N HIS A 119 -7.83 -42.92 27.73
CA HIS A 119 -7.63 -44.22 28.39
C HIS A 119 -8.57 -44.34 29.60
N PRO A 120 -9.69 -45.09 29.47
CA PRO A 120 -10.75 -45.13 30.49
C PRO A 120 -10.49 -46.15 31.60
N SER A 121 -9.44 -46.97 31.49
CA SER A 121 -9.10 -47.96 32.50
C SER A 121 -8.02 -47.40 33.41
N GLN A 122 -8.45 -46.76 34.50
CA GLN A 122 -7.60 -46.29 35.61
C GLN A 122 -6.48 -45.33 35.15
N THR A 123 -6.74 -44.03 35.24
CA THR A 123 -5.64 -43.08 35.36
C THR A 123 -4.98 -43.35 36.72
N ASP A 124 -3.98 -44.21 36.72
CA ASP A 124 -3.10 -44.46 37.86
C ASP A 124 -2.61 -43.11 38.44
N GLY A 125 -2.32 -43.05 39.74
CA GLY A 125 -1.85 -41.83 40.40
C GLY A 125 -0.68 -41.20 39.63
N LEU A 126 0.24 -42.04 39.14
CA LEU A 126 1.36 -41.68 38.27
C LEU A 126 0.96 -40.92 36.99
N ALA A 127 -0.19 -41.21 36.38
CA ALA A 127 -0.66 -40.49 35.20
C ALA A 127 -1.16 -39.08 35.54
N LYS A 128 -1.80 -38.91 36.70
CA LYS A 128 -2.26 -37.60 37.19
C LYS A 128 -1.11 -36.73 37.68
N GLU A 129 -0.08 -37.32 38.30
CA GLU A 129 1.16 -36.62 38.68
C GLU A 129 1.88 -36.06 37.44
N ARG A 130 1.95 -36.86 36.35
CA ARG A 130 2.49 -36.40 35.06
C ARG A 130 1.67 -35.26 34.46
N LEU A 131 0.34 -35.31 34.55
CA LEU A 131 -0.53 -34.22 34.11
C LEU A 131 -0.36 -32.95 34.94
N ALA A 132 -0.16 -33.08 36.26
CA ALA A 132 0.12 -31.96 37.15
C ALA A 132 1.45 -31.29 36.77
N SER A 133 2.50 -32.09 36.59
CA SER A 133 3.81 -31.64 36.15
C SER A 133 3.74 -30.90 34.80
N PHE A 134 3.00 -31.46 33.85
CA PHE A 134 2.78 -30.85 32.54
C PHE A 134 1.98 -29.55 32.64
N TYR A 135 0.94 -29.49 33.47
CA TYR A 135 0.18 -28.27 33.75
C TYR A 135 1.08 -27.17 34.30
N MET A 136 1.95 -27.47 35.26
CA MET A 136 2.86 -26.50 35.84
C MET A 136 3.86 -25.95 34.83
N SER A 137 4.44 -26.81 33.98
CA SER A 137 5.32 -26.36 32.89
C SER A 137 4.60 -25.44 31.89
N CYS A 138 3.36 -25.77 31.52
CA CYS A 138 2.54 -24.92 30.66
C CYS A 138 2.20 -23.58 31.34
N LYS A 139 1.79 -23.61 32.62
CA LYS A 139 1.44 -22.43 33.40
C LYS A 139 2.65 -21.47 33.49
N LEU A 140 3.81 -21.98 33.89
CA LEU A 140 5.05 -21.22 33.97
C LEU A 140 5.40 -20.54 32.64
N SER A 141 5.34 -21.30 31.54
CA SER A 141 5.66 -20.80 30.20
C SER A 141 4.67 -19.73 29.74
N ILE A 142 3.36 -19.97 29.90
CA ILE A 142 2.30 -19.05 29.47
C ILE A 142 2.32 -17.77 30.31
N GLU A 143 2.53 -17.85 31.61
CA GLU A 143 2.62 -16.68 32.48
C GLU A 143 3.88 -15.83 32.20
N THR A 144 5.00 -16.48 31.90
CA THR A 144 6.22 -15.80 31.43
C THR A 144 5.95 -15.07 30.13
N LEU A 145 5.38 -15.76 29.13
CA LEU A 145 5.02 -15.17 27.85
C LEU A 145 4.04 -14.01 28.01
N LYS A 146 3.08 -14.10 28.94
CA LYS A 146 2.15 -13.02 29.23
C LYS A 146 2.90 -11.76 29.67
N THR A 147 3.84 -11.87 30.61
CA THR A 147 4.66 -10.74 31.06
C THR A 147 5.48 -10.15 29.91
N ILE A 148 6.16 -11.00 29.13
CA ILE A 148 6.97 -10.54 28.00
C ILE A 148 6.11 -9.80 26.97
N ILE A 149 4.92 -10.31 26.65
CA ILE A 149 3.98 -9.67 25.71
C ILE A 149 3.49 -8.34 26.26
N ASP A 150 3.07 -8.30 27.53
CA ASP A 150 2.53 -7.10 28.16
C ASP A 150 3.59 -5.99 28.31
N GLU A 151 4.87 -6.35 28.47
CA GLU A 151 6.00 -5.39 28.49
C GLU A 151 6.46 -4.94 27.10
N ASN A 152 6.13 -5.70 26.04
CA ASN A 152 6.57 -5.44 24.68
C ASN A 152 5.38 -5.24 23.72
N LEU A 153 4.33 -4.55 24.17
CA LEU A 153 3.08 -4.40 23.42
C LEU A 153 3.29 -3.85 22.01
N GLU A 154 4.28 -2.99 21.79
CA GLU A 154 4.63 -2.46 20.46
C GLU A 154 5.09 -3.53 19.45
N MET A 155 5.59 -4.67 19.91
CA MET A 155 5.97 -5.81 19.06
C MET A 155 4.83 -6.82 18.89
N PHE A 156 3.91 -6.87 19.86
CA PHE A 156 2.85 -7.87 19.93
C PHE A 156 1.45 -7.33 19.64
N SER A 157 1.30 -6.02 19.41
CA SER A 157 0.05 -5.34 19.07
C SER A 157 0.20 -4.53 17.78
N PRO A 158 -0.89 -4.33 17.01
CA PRO A 158 -0.88 -3.51 15.81
C PRO A 158 -0.48 -2.07 16.12
N ARG A 159 0.21 -1.42 15.20
CA ARG A 159 0.66 -0.05 15.38
C ARG A 159 -0.55 0.88 15.43
N SER A 160 -0.71 1.57 16.56
CA SER A 160 -1.73 2.61 16.69
C SER A 160 -1.35 3.88 15.91
N LYS A 161 -2.31 4.78 15.72
CA LYS A 161 -2.10 6.11 15.10
C LYS A 161 -0.95 6.90 15.75
N ASN A 162 -0.74 6.69 17.05
CA ASN A 162 0.26 7.36 17.87
C ASN A 162 1.63 6.65 17.87
N SER A 163 1.78 5.55 17.13
CA SER A 163 3.06 4.86 17.03
C SER A 163 4.13 5.77 16.39
N LYS A 164 5.30 5.78 17.02
CA LYS A 164 6.50 6.47 16.52
C LYS A 164 7.19 5.71 15.39
N GLU A 165 6.89 4.43 15.24
CA GLU A 165 7.47 3.55 14.23
C GLU A 165 6.74 3.69 12.87
N PRO A 166 7.47 3.64 11.74
CA PRO A 166 6.92 3.90 10.40
C PRO A 166 6.08 2.74 9.85
N ILE A 167 4.88 2.99 9.33
CA ILE A 167 4.01 1.90 8.87
C ILE A 167 4.64 1.16 7.69
N THR A 168 4.54 -0.17 7.70
CA THR A 168 5.19 -1.00 6.70
C THR A 168 4.22 -1.44 5.61
N LEU A 169 4.55 -1.17 4.35
CA LEU A 169 3.77 -1.61 3.19
C LEU A 169 4.62 -2.47 2.24
N ARG A 170 4.04 -3.56 1.74
CA ARG A 170 4.68 -4.40 0.73
C ARG A 170 4.53 -3.77 -0.65
N VAL A 171 5.66 -3.60 -1.34
CA VAL A 171 5.74 -3.26 -2.75
C VAL A 171 6.04 -4.54 -3.50
N PHE A 172 5.05 -5.02 -4.26
CA PHE A 172 5.19 -6.18 -5.11
C PHE A 172 5.95 -5.80 -6.38
N GLU A 173 6.99 -6.58 -6.69
CA GLU A 173 7.83 -6.35 -7.86
C GLU A 173 7.64 -7.48 -8.87
N ASP A 174 7.18 -7.13 -10.08
CA ASP A 174 7.03 -8.06 -11.19
C ASP A 174 7.74 -7.52 -12.43
N GLY A 175 8.99 -7.95 -12.63
CA GLY A 175 9.84 -7.39 -13.67
C GLY A 175 10.13 -5.90 -13.42
N ASP A 176 9.66 -5.04 -14.31
CA ASP A 176 9.78 -3.57 -14.23
C ASP A 176 8.65 -2.90 -13.45
N GLN A 177 7.69 -3.69 -12.95
CA GLN A 177 6.49 -3.17 -12.31
C GLN A 177 6.63 -3.16 -10.80
N GLN A 178 6.10 -2.11 -10.19
CA GLN A 178 6.04 -1.93 -8.75
C GLN A 178 4.64 -1.46 -8.35
N PHE A 179 3.95 -2.28 -7.57
CA PHE A 179 2.58 -2.01 -7.14
C PHE A 179 2.30 -2.54 -5.73
N LEU A 180 1.24 -2.03 -5.12
CA LEU A 180 0.79 -2.36 -3.78
C LEU A 180 -0.66 -2.82 -3.84
N ILE A 181 -1.13 -3.51 -2.81
CA ILE A 181 -2.55 -3.83 -2.66
C ILE A 181 -3.30 -2.56 -2.26
N LYS A 182 -4.33 -2.20 -3.02
CA LYS A 182 -5.07 -0.94 -2.90
C LYS A 182 -5.75 -0.79 -1.54
N SER A 183 -6.50 -1.78 -1.07
CA SER A 183 -7.14 -1.77 0.27
C SER A 183 -6.14 -1.57 1.39
N LYS A 184 -5.00 -2.26 1.38
CA LYS A 184 -3.94 -2.08 2.40
C LYS A 184 -3.35 -0.68 2.42
N VAL A 185 -3.22 -0.04 1.26
CA VAL A 185 -2.79 1.37 1.19
C VAL A 185 -3.88 2.28 1.78
N THR A 186 -5.15 2.07 1.40
CA THR A 186 -6.29 2.85 1.91
C THR A 186 -6.42 2.74 3.42
N ASP A 187 -6.50 1.53 3.98
CA ASP A 187 -6.60 1.26 5.43
C ASP A 187 -5.51 1.97 6.23
N THR A 188 -4.27 1.86 5.73
CA THR A 188 -3.08 2.42 6.36
C THR A 188 -3.13 3.95 6.40
N LEU A 189 -3.63 4.57 5.34
CA LEU A 189 -3.68 6.02 5.19
C LEU A 189 -4.93 6.64 5.83
N GLU A 190 -6.06 5.93 5.87
CA GLU A 190 -7.25 6.28 6.65
C GLU A 190 -6.91 6.35 8.14
N ALA A 191 -6.14 5.38 8.64
CA ALA A 191 -5.67 5.38 10.02
C ALA A 191 -4.90 6.66 10.36
N LYS A 192 -4.10 7.24 9.45
CA LYS A 192 -3.31 8.46 9.74
C LYS A 192 -3.95 9.79 9.30
N SER A 193 -5.19 9.80 8.81
CA SER A 193 -5.91 11.02 8.40
C SER A 193 -5.14 11.89 7.38
N THR A 194 -4.28 11.28 6.56
CA THR A 194 -3.50 11.96 5.51
C THR A 194 -4.16 11.90 4.13
N LEU A 195 -5.32 11.26 4.02
CA LEU A 195 -6.04 11.12 2.77
C LEU A 195 -6.64 12.45 2.31
N ARG A 196 -6.25 12.88 1.10
CA ARG A 196 -6.92 13.98 0.38
C ARG A 196 -8.08 13.48 -0.50
N LYS A 197 -8.16 12.18 -0.77
CA LYS A 197 -9.16 11.54 -1.64
C LYS A 197 -9.48 10.14 -1.13
N LYS A 198 -10.76 9.80 -1.01
CA LYS A 198 -11.23 8.43 -0.76
C LYS A 198 -11.27 7.66 -2.07
N TRP A 199 -10.74 6.45 -2.09
CA TRP A 199 -11.03 5.48 -3.14
C TRP A 199 -12.17 4.59 -2.68
N GLY A 200 -13.06 4.19 -3.59
CA GLY A 200 -14.06 3.17 -3.28
C GLY A 200 -13.37 1.83 -3.05
N ASP A 201 -13.89 1.05 -2.11
CA ASP A 201 -13.57 -0.38 -2.03
C ASP A 201 -14.15 -1.07 -3.27
N GLU A 202 -13.26 -1.44 -4.18
CA GLU A 202 -13.56 -2.23 -5.38
C GLU A 202 -13.09 -3.69 -5.22
N ASP A 203 -12.47 -4.01 -4.07
CA ASP A 203 -12.13 -5.37 -3.66
C ASP A 203 -13.45 -6.16 -3.49
N ASP A 204 -13.49 -7.36 -4.07
CA ASP A 204 -14.54 -8.35 -3.79
C ASP A 204 -13.98 -9.47 -2.92
N GLU A 205 -14.84 -10.39 -2.47
CA GLU A 205 -14.47 -11.49 -1.54
C GLU A 205 -13.25 -12.32 -2.02
N TYR A 206 -13.00 -12.36 -3.34
CA TYR A 206 -11.97 -13.22 -3.94
C TYR A 206 -10.87 -12.47 -4.68
N THR A 207 -10.88 -11.14 -4.72
CA THR A 207 -9.90 -10.36 -5.47
C THR A 207 -9.42 -9.13 -4.70
N LEU A 208 -8.15 -8.80 -4.89
CA LEU A 208 -7.52 -7.62 -4.30
C LEU A 208 -6.95 -6.76 -5.41
N ASP A 209 -7.48 -5.55 -5.54
CA ASP A 209 -7.01 -4.60 -6.55
C ASP A 209 -5.62 -4.06 -6.18
N THR A 210 -4.90 -3.60 -7.20
CA THR A 210 -3.57 -3.01 -6.99
C THR A 210 -3.54 -1.54 -7.36
N ILE A 211 -2.50 -0.88 -6.84
CA ILE A 211 -2.15 0.48 -7.17
C ILE A 211 -0.65 0.59 -7.39
N THR A 212 -0.24 1.33 -8.42
CA THR A 212 1.19 1.52 -8.72
C THR A 212 1.90 2.30 -7.61
N LEU A 213 3.17 1.97 -7.36
CA LEU A 213 3.99 2.73 -6.41
C LEU A 213 4.10 4.20 -6.81
N GLU A 214 4.20 4.50 -8.11
CA GLU A 214 4.20 5.87 -8.63
C GLU A 214 2.94 6.63 -8.22
N GLU A 215 1.76 6.02 -8.37
CA GLU A 215 0.50 6.64 -7.99
C GLU A 215 0.40 6.87 -6.48
N VAL A 216 0.92 5.95 -5.66
CA VAL A 216 0.99 6.15 -4.20
C VAL A 216 1.89 7.33 -3.86
N LEU A 217 3.11 7.37 -4.40
CA LEU A 217 4.07 8.45 -4.11
C LEU A 217 3.58 9.82 -4.59
N LYS A 218 2.81 9.85 -5.68
CA LYS A 218 2.25 11.09 -6.23
C LYS A 218 1.09 11.65 -5.40
N ASN A 219 0.26 10.77 -4.84
CA ASN A 219 -1.00 11.17 -4.22
C ASN A 219 -0.96 11.23 -2.68
N PHE A 220 0.05 10.66 -2.01
CA PHE A 220 0.11 10.59 -0.54
C PHE A 220 1.43 11.06 0.06
N ASP A 221 1.35 11.56 1.30
CA ASP A 221 2.54 11.80 2.11
C ASP A 221 3.04 10.46 2.70
N THR A 222 4.15 9.98 2.16
CA THR A 222 4.72 8.68 2.52
C THR A 222 5.94 8.80 3.45
N LYS A 223 6.18 9.97 4.07
CA LYS A 223 7.36 10.19 4.93
C LYS A 223 7.47 9.24 6.13
N ASN A 224 6.35 8.72 6.61
CA ASN A 224 6.29 7.79 7.74
C ASN A 224 5.89 6.37 7.32
N ILE A 225 6.20 6.01 6.07
CA ILE A 225 5.94 4.69 5.50
C ILE A 225 7.26 4.06 5.12
N GLU A 226 7.46 2.82 5.55
CA GLU A 226 8.56 1.97 5.12
C GLU A 226 8.07 0.98 4.07
N PHE A 227 8.71 0.95 2.91
CA PHE A 227 8.34 0.05 1.82
C PHE A 227 9.21 -1.21 1.85
N ILE A 228 8.57 -2.37 2.00
CA ILE A 228 9.22 -3.67 1.86
C ILE A 228 9.10 -4.11 0.41
N ARG A 229 10.24 -4.27 -0.26
CA ARG A 229 10.30 -4.87 -1.60
C ARG A 229 9.98 -6.36 -1.50
N TYR A 230 9.01 -6.81 -2.28
CA TYR A 230 8.53 -8.19 -2.32
C TYR A 230 8.52 -8.69 -3.76
N PRO A 231 9.59 -9.37 -4.23
CA PRO A 231 9.63 -9.89 -5.59
C PRO A 231 8.62 -11.01 -5.77
N ILE A 232 7.83 -10.96 -6.85
CA ILE A 232 6.91 -12.03 -7.20
C ILE A 232 7.70 -13.21 -7.77
N LEU A 233 7.71 -14.31 -7.03
CA LEU A 233 8.43 -15.53 -7.39
C LEU A 233 7.52 -16.48 -8.17
N ARG A 234 8.11 -17.13 -9.19
CA ARG A 234 7.45 -18.13 -10.02
C ARG A 234 8.32 -19.35 -10.18
N ALA A 235 7.73 -20.53 -9.98
CA ALA A 235 8.30 -21.77 -10.47
C ALA A 235 8.05 -21.90 -11.98
N LYS A 236 8.72 -22.83 -12.67
CA LYS A 236 8.56 -23.02 -14.14
C LYS A 236 7.08 -23.15 -14.56
N HIS A 237 6.25 -23.75 -13.70
CA HIS A 237 4.89 -24.14 -14.05
C HIS A 237 3.83 -23.48 -13.16
N ARG A 238 4.21 -22.66 -12.19
CA ARG A 238 3.27 -22.15 -11.19
C ARG A 238 3.77 -20.87 -10.53
N ALA A 239 2.85 -19.95 -10.23
CA ALA A 239 3.17 -18.86 -9.31
C ALA A 239 3.37 -19.39 -7.88
N THR A 240 4.26 -18.72 -7.13
CA THR A 240 4.37 -18.93 -5.69
C THR A 240 3.26 -18.13 -5.00
N PRO A 241 2.32 -18.77 -4.30
CA PRO A 241 1.25 -18.05 -3.65
C PRO A 241 1.77 -17.12 -2.56
N ILE A 242 1.17 -15.95 -2.46
CA ILE A 242 1.47 -14.92 -1.49
C ILE A 242 0.45 -15.01 -0.38
N LEU A 243 0.92 -15.16 0.86
CA LEU A 243 0.04 -15.10 2.02
C LEU A 243 -0.34 -13.64 2.29
N ILE A 244 -1.64 -13.40 2.30
CA ILE A 244 -2.23 -12.11 2.65
C ILE A 244 -3.28 -12.42 3.72
N PRO A 245 -3.05 -12.00 4.98
CA PRO A 245 -4.00 -12.22 6.04
C PRO A 245 -5.34 -11.55 5.68
N ASN A 246 -6.38 -12.37 5.60
CA ASN A 246 -7.77 -11.96 5.42
C ASN A 246 -8.53 -12.26 6.73
N PRO A 247 -9.36 -11.33 7.26
CA PRO A 247 -10.20 -11.56 8.42
C PRO A 247 -11.06 -12.84 8.35
N ASP A 248 -11.56 -13.17 7.16
CA ASP A 248 -12.45 -14.33 6.97
C ASP A 248 -11.65 -15.62 6.70
N GLU A 249 -10.46 -15.50 6.12
CA GLU A 249 -9.55 -16.61 5.79
C GLU A 249 -8.10 -16.31 6.19
N PRO A 250 -7.65 -16.67 7.41
CA PRO A 250 -6.32 -16.35 7.92
C PRO A 250 -5.16 -16.94 7.10
N ASP A 251 -5.42 -18.05 6.40
CA ASP A 251 -4.46 -18.77 5.54
C ASP A 251 -4.71 -18.50 4.05
N ALA A 252 -5.42 -17.42 3.70
CA ALA A 252 -5.72 -17.08 2.32
C ALA A 252 -4.44 -16.85 1.52
N ALA A 253 -4.34 -17.58 0.43
CA ALA A 253 -3.21 -17.56 -0.49
C ALA A 253 -3.65 -16.89 -1.78
N TYR A 254 -2.90 -15.89 -2.21
CA TYR A 254 -3.23 -15.10 -3.40
C TYR A 254 -2.15 -15.25 -4.47
N VAL A 255 -2.56 -15.21 -5.72
CA VAL A 255 -1.66 -15.13 -6.88
C VAL A 255 -2.09 -13.97 -7.77
N LEU A 256 -1.23 -13.49 -8.65
CA LEU A 256 -1.69 -12.54 -9.66
C LEU A 256 -2.70 -13.23 -10.59
N ALA A 257 -3.75 -12.50 -10.98
CA ALA A 257 -4.79 -13.02 -11.86
C ALA A 257 -4.21 -13.57 -13.18
N ILE A 258 -3.17 -12.93 -13.71
CA ILE A 258 -2.48 -13.39 -14.92
C ILE A 258 -1.75 -14.73 -14.74
N ASP A 259 -1.28 -15.02 -13.52
CA ASP A 259 -0.64 -16.30 -13.22
C ASP A 259 -1.67 -17.43 -13.18
N GLU A 260 -2.80 -17.21 -12.50
CA GLU A 260 -3.91 -18.16 -12.49
C GLU A 260 -4.51 -18.37 -13.88
N PHE A 261 -4.60 -17.30 -14.69
CA PHE A 261 -5.05 -17.37 -16.07
C PHE A 261 -4.18 -18.29 -16.94
N PHE A 262 -2.85 -18.15 -16.86
CA PHE A 262 -1.96 -19.04 -17.60
C PHE A 262 -1.93 -20.46 -17.04
N GLU A 263 -2.07 -20.65 -15.72
CA GLU A 263 -2.24 -21.97 -15.12
C GLU A 263 -3.52 -22.65 -15.63
N PHE A 264 -4.64 -21.92 -15.70
CA PHE A 264 -5.91 -22.38 -16.26
C PHE A 264 -5.73 -22.86 -17.70
N LEU A 265 -5.18 -22.00 -18.58
CA LEU A 265 -5.02 -22.33 -19.99
C LEU A 265 -4.05 -23.48 -20.21
N LYS A 266 -3.01 -23.58 -19.37
CA LYS A 266 -2.08 -24.68 -19.42
C LYS A 266 -2.72 -26.01 -19.04
N ASP A 267 -3.50 -26.06 -17.97
CA ASP A 267 -4.22 -27.28 -17.57
C ASP A 267 -5.26 -27.67 -18.65
N LEU A 268 -5.92 -26.69 -19.29
CA LEU A 268 -6.82 -26.92 -20.41
C LEU A 268 -6.09 -27.51 -21.65
N ILE A 269 -4.95 -26.91 -22.02
CA ILE A 269 -4.19 -27.24 -23.24
C ILE A 269 -3.40 -28.55 -23.07
N LEU A 270 -2.60 -28.67 -22.02
CA LEU A 270 -1.68 -29.80 -21.83
C LEU A 270 -2.26 -30.88 -20.91
N GLY A 271 -2.98 -30.47 -19.86
CA GLY A 271 -3.57 -31.40 -18.90
C GLY A 271 -4.75 -32.17 -19.48
N LEU A 272 -5.75 -31.45 -19.96
CA LEU A 272 -6.98 -32.02 -20.52
C LEU A 272 -6.88 -32.33 -22.00
N LYS A 273 -5.92 -31.71 -22.71
CA LYS A 273 -5.76 -31.81 -24.17
C LYS A 273 -7.04 -31.44 -24.91
N PHE A 274 -7.73 -30.42 -24.40
CA PHE A 274 -9.08 -30.04 -24.79
C PHE A 274 -9.24 -29.90 -26.31
N TYR A 275 -8.33 -29.14 -26.93
CA TYR A 275 -8.34 -28.84 -28.36
C TYR A 275 -7.98 -30.04 -29.26
N GLN A 276 -7.63 -31.20 -28.70
CA GLN A 276 -7.52 -32.45 -29.46
C GLN A 276 -8.81 -33.28 -29.41
N LYS A 277 -9.61 -33.09 -28.36
CA LYS A 277 -10.78 -33.92 -28.04
C LYS A 277 -12.09 -33.36 -28.60
N VAL A 278 -12.20 -32.04 -28.70
CA VAL A 278 -13.39 -31.38 -29.24
C VAL A 278 -13.28 -31.34 -30.76
N VAL A 279 -14.03 -32.21 -31.45
CA VAL A 279 -14.05 -32.32 -32.92
C VAL A 279 -15.43 -31.96 -33.51
N VAL A 280 -16.48 -32.07 -32.70
CA VAL A 280 -17.88 -31.76 -33.04
C VAL A 280 -18.38 -30.68 -32.08
N ASP A 281 -19.20 -29.74 -32.57
CA ASP A 281 -19.76 -28.61 -31.80
C ASP A 281 -18.71 -27.65 -31.19
N TRP A 282 -17.59 -27.47 -31.89
CA TRP A 282 -16.46 -26.62 -31.49
C TRP A 282 -16.88 -25.23 -30.97
N MET A 283 -17.86 -24.58 -31.60
CA MET A 283 -18.31 -23.24 -31.21
C MET A 283 -18.99 -23.21 -29.83
N ASP A 284 -19.77 -24.24 -29.47
CA ASP A 284 -20.46 -24.28 -28.18
C ASP A 284 -19.47 -24.48 -27.01
N TYR A 285 -18.46 -25.30 -27.26
CA TYR A 285 -17.36 -25.55 -26.33
C TYR A 285 -16.45 -24.33 -26.17
N GLU A 286 -16.15 -23.62 -27.26
CA GLU A 286 -15.39 -22.37 -27.23
C GLU A 286 -16.13 -21.26 -26.46
N ASN A 287 -17.44 -21.12 -26.69
CA ASN A 287 -18.29 -20.19 -25.92
C ASN A 287 -18.34 -20.56 -24.43
N SER A 288 -18.38 -21.86 -24.11
CA SER A 288 -18.39 -22.33 -22.72
C SER A 288 -17.09 -22.01 -21.99
N ILE A 289 -15.92 -22.16 -22.64
CA ILE A 289 -14.63 -21.75 -22.07
C ILE A 289 -14.63 -20.24 -21.83
N PHE A 290 -15.08 -19.46 -22.81
CA PHE A 290 -15.10 -18.01 -22.68
C PHE A 290 -16.00 -17.57 -21.52
N PHE A 291 -17.19 -18.16 -21.38
CA PHE A 291 -18.09 -17.93 -20.26
C PHE A 291 -17.46 -18.29 -18.90
N ILE A 292 -16.73 -19.41 -18.82
CA ILE A 292 -15.98 -19.77 -17.60
C ILE A 292 -14.91 -18.71 -17.29
N LEU A 293 -14.17 -18.24 -18.30
CA LEU A 293 -13.13 -17.21 -18.11
C LEU A 293 -13.75 -15.88 -17.67
N GLU A 294 -14.88 -15.46 -18.24
CA GLU A 294 -15.62 -14.28 -17.79
C GLU A 294 -16.11 -14.40 -16.34
N ALA A 295 -16.55 -15.58 -15.92
CA ALA A 295 -16.97 -15.82 -14.55
C ALA A 295 -15.80 -15.85 -13.55
N LEU A 296 -14.61 -16.28 -13.99
CA LEU A 296 -13.43 -16.43 -13.14
C LEU A 296 -12.57 -15.15 -13.06
N PHE A 297 -12.55 -14.34 -14.12
CA PHE A 297 -11.63 -13.21 -14.27
C PHE A 297 -12.35 -11.89 -14.58
N LYS A 298 -11.88 -10.79 -13.98
CA LYS A 298 -12.30 -9.42 -14.31
C LYS A 298 -11.66 -9.00 -15.63
N LEU A 299 -12.21 -9.45 -16.76
CA LEU A 299 -11.61 -9.25 -18.10
C LEU A 299 -11.48 -7.78 -18.51
N ASP A 300 -12.29 -6.91 -17.93
CA ASP A 300 -12.29 -5.46 -18.11
C ASP A 300 -11.29 -4.72 -17.20
N CYS A 301 -10.73 -5.39 -16.19
CA CYS A 301 -9.77 -4.79 -15.27
C CYS A 301 -8.48 -4.39 -16.00
N THR A 302 -8.12 -3.11 -15.88
CA THR A 302 -7.03 -2.48 -16.64
C THR A 302 -5.68 -2.51 -15.92
N THR A 303 -5.68 -2.93 -14.65
CA THR A 303 -4.50 -3.01 -13.79
C THR A 303 -4.31 -4.43 -13.28
N PRO A 304 -3.06 -4.87 -13.01
CA PRO A 304 -2.82 -6.12 -12.31
C PRO A 304 -3.67 -6.23 -11.03
N TYR A 305 -4.23 -7.39 -10.76
CA TYR A 305 -4.90 -7.66 -9.49
C TYR A 305 -4.55 -9.05 -8.96
N PHE A 306 -4.71 -9.23 -7.65
CA PHE A 306 -4.55 -10.53 -7.02
C PHE A 306 -5.88 -11.24 -6.93
N LYS A 307 -5.86 -12.56 -7.07
CA LYS A 307 -7.00 -13.43 -6.90
C LYS A 307 -6.70 -14.46 -5.81
N SER A 308 -7.68 -14.70 -4.95
CA SER A 308 -7.61 -15.77 -3.95
C SER A 308 -7.52 -17.09 -4.69
N CYS A 309 -6.48 -17.86 -4.40
CA CYS A 309 -6.28 -19.18 -4.96
C CYS A 309 -7.19 -20.14 -4.19
N PRO A 310 -8.25 -20.70 -4.79
CA PRO A 310 -9.01 -21.76 -4.14
C PRO A 310 -8.09 -22.96 -3.89
N LYS A 311 -8.52 -23.84 -2.97
CA LYS A 311 -7.81 -25.10 -2.70
C LYS A 311 -7.51 -25.82 -4.02
N ARG A 312 -6.29 -26.37 -4.12
CA ARG A 312 -5.77 -27.05 -5.32
C ARG A 312 -6.85 -27.95 -5.93
N GLY A 313 -7.15 -27.74 -7.22
CA GLY A 313 -8.09 -28.58 -7.96
C GLY A 313 -9.39 -27.88 -8.30
N ALA A 314 -9.84 -26.85 -7.59
CA ALA A 314 -11.17 -26.27 -7.84
C ALA A 314 -11.43 -25.85 -9.30
N VAL A 315 -10.45 -25.20 -9.94
CA VAL A 315 -10.52 -24.86 -11.37
C VAL A 315 -10.55 -26.12 -12.25
N ARG A 316 -9.70 -27.11 -11.93
CA ARG A 316 -9.70 -28.40 -12.61
C ARG A 316 -11.03 -29.12 -12.42
N ASP A 317 -11.65 -29.03 -11.25
CA ASP A 317 -12.92 -29.67 -10.92
C ASP A 317 -14.04 -29.00 -11.72
N ILE A 318 -14.08 -27.66 -11.77
CA ILE A 318 -15.04 -26.90 -12.61
C ILE A 318 -14.88 -27.29 -14.08
N VAL A 319 -13.65 -27.27 -14.60
CA VAL A 319 -13.39 -27.58 -16.01
C VAL A 319 -13.69 -29.06 -16.29
N SER A 320 -13.28 -29.97 -15.42
CA SER A 320 -13.58 -31.39 -15.53
C SER A 320 -15.08 -31.66 -15.47
N ASP A 321 -15.81 -30.95 -14.61
CA ASP A 321 -17.26 -31.07 -14.46
C ASP A 321 -18.02 -30.59 -15.68
N VAL A 322 -17.63 -29.45 -16.24
CA VAL A 322 -18.23 -28.89 -17.46
C VAL A 322 -17.91 -29.77 -18.68
N PHE A 323 -16.73 -30.39 -18.69
CA PHE A 323 -16.22 -31.15 -19.82
C PHE A 323 -16.15 -32.66 -19.58
N LYS A 324 -16.95 -33.22 -18.66
CA LYS A 324 -17.01 -34.69 -18.40
C LYS A 324 -17.24 -35.50 -19.67
N ASN A 325 -18.04 -34.95 -20.58
CA ASN A 325 -18.43 -35.63 -21.82
C ASN A 325 -17.25 -35.86 -22.78
N ILE A 326 -16.14 -35.11 -22.64
CA ILE A 326 -14.95 -35.28 -23.47
C ILE A 326 -13.82 -36.05 -22.76
N GLU A 327 -13.98 -36.42 -21.49
CA GLU A 327 -12.93 -37.06 -20.70
C GLU A 327 -12.43 -38.35 -21.38
N ASN A 328 -13.37 -39.17 -21.87
CA ASN A 328 -13.12 -40.47 -22.51
C ASN A 328 -12.67 -40.38 -23.98
N ILE A 329 -12.62 -39.19 -24.57
CA ILE A 329 -12.18 -39.03 -25.96
C ILE A 329 -10.65 -39.20 -26.01
N PRO A 330 -10.11 -40.12 -26.84
CA PRO A 330 -8.67 -40.34 -26.93
C PRO A 330 -7.96 -39.10 -27.48
N ALA A 331 -6.83 -38.75 -26.87
CA ALA A 331 -5.95 -37.66 -27.30
C ALA A 331 -4.51 -38.16 -27.36
N LYS A 332 -3.69 -37.57 -28.24
CA LYS A 332 -2.30 -37.98 -28.44
C LYS A 332 -1.38 -37.30 -27.43
N ASP A 333 -0.28 -37.95 -27.10
CA ASP A 333 0.82 -37.35 -26.34
C ASP A 333 1.78 -36.61 -27.26
N ILE A 334 2.40 -35.55 -26.73
CA ILE A 334 3.50 -34.87 -27.41
C ILE A 334 4.69 -35.83 -27.46
N ARG A 335 5.22 -36.06 -28.66
CA ARG A 335 6.36 -36.96 -28.87
C ARG A 335 7.64 -36.36 -28.30
N ASN A 336 8.57 -37.23 -27.91
CA ASN A 336 9.88 -36.79 -27.42
C ASN A 336 10.69 -36.10 -28.52
N ALA A 337 11.41 -35.05 -28.15
CA ALA A 337 12.45 -34.48 -29.00
C ALA A 337 13.61 -35.49 -29.15
N LYS A 338 14.31 -35.42 -30.29
CA LYS A 338 15.50 -36.24 -30.53
C LYS A 338 16.69 -35.70 -29.73
N SER A 339 17.79 -36.45 -29.69
CA SER A 339 19.02 -36.06 -29.00
C SER A 339 19.70 -34.81 -29.58
N ASP A 340 19.47 -34.52 -30.86
CA ASP A 340 19.89 -33.31 -31.58
C ASP A 340 18.84 -32.17 -31.49
N GLY A 341 17.78 -32.39 -30.72
CA GLY A 341 16.69 -31.47 -30.48
C GLY A 341 15.59 -31.49 -31.53
N PHE A 342 14.95 -30.34 -31.76
CA PHE A 342 13.91 -30.19 -32.77
C PHE A 342 14.01 -28.87 -33.53
N THR A 343 13.54 -28.89 -34.78
CA THR A 343 13.46 -27.73 -35.67
C THR A 343 12.03 -27.18 -35.73
N VAL A 344 11.85 -25.99 -36.33
CA VAL A 344 10.51 -25.46 -36.61
C VAL A 344 9.65 -26.42 -37.43
N GLN A 345 10.23 -27.16 -38.38
CA GLN A 345 9.49 -28.15 -39.15
C GLN A 345 9.05 -29.33 -38.28
N ASN A 346 9.88 -29.74 -37.31
CA ASN A 346 9.46 -30.76 -36.35
C ASN A 346 8.29 -30.27 -35.49
N LEU A 347 8.30 -29.00 -35.05
CA LEU A 347 7.16 -28.39 -34.34
C LEU A 347 5.89 -28.40 -35.20
N LYS A 348 5.95 -27.95 -36.46
CA LYS A 348 4.80 -27.98 -37.38
C LYS A 348 4.24 -29.39 -37.58
N ASN A 349 5.13 -30.37 -37.76
CA ASN A 349 4.74 -31.77 -37.89
C ASN A 349 4.11 -32.31 -36.59
N GLU A 350 4.56 -31.83 -35.43
CA GLU A 350 3.97 -32.20 -34.13
C GLU A 350 2.56 -31.62 -33.98
N LEU A 351 2.36 -30.33 -34.31
CA LEU A 351 1.03 -29.70 -34.28
C LEU A 351 0.02 -30.43 -35.16
N ALA A 352 0.46 -30.85 -36.36
CA ALA A 352 -0.36 -31.68 -37.26
C ALA A 352 -0.60 -33.08 -36.70
N HIS A 353 0.43 -33.72 -36.13
CA HIS A 353 0.31 -35.04 -35.52
C HIS A 353 -0.73 -35.07 -34.40
N LEU A 354 -0.74 -34.04 -33.55
CA LEU A 354 -1.69 -33.87 -32.44
C LEU A 354 -3.13 -33.56 -32.91
N GLY A 355 -3.35 -33.33 -34.22
CA GLY A 355 -4.67 -33.00 -34.76
C GLY A 355 -5.12 -31.56 -34.48
N LEU A 356 -4.22 -30.70 -33.99
CA LEU A 356 -4.54 -29.32 -33.61
C LEU A 356 -4.86 -28.43 -34.82
N ILE A 357 -4.36 -28.79 -36.00
CA ILE A 357 -4.67 -28.08 -37.26
C ILE A 357 -6.15 -28.12 -37.65
N THR A 358 -6.92 -29.06 -37.09
CA THR A 358 -8.36 -29.15 -37.34
C THR A 358 -9.10 -28.01 -36.65
N ASN A 359 -8.81 -27.78 -35.36
CA ASN A 359 -9.46 -26.72 -34.57
C ASN A 359 -8.77 -25.37 -34.75
N PHE A 360 -7.47 -25.38 -35.04
CA PHE A 360 -6.65 -24.21 -35.32
C PHE A 360 -5.93 -24.32 -36.67
N PRO A 361 -6.62 -24.07 -37.80
CA PRO A 361 -5.99 -24.11 -39.12
C PRO A 361 -4.77 -23.19 -39.25
N GLU A 362 -4.78 -22.06 -38.54
CA GLU A 362 -3.73 -21.04 -38.51
C GLU A 362 -2.53 -21.39 -37.60
N ILE A 363 -2.61 -22.45 -36.79
CA ILE A 363 -1.63 -22.71 -35.72
C ILE A 363 -0.19 -22.84 -36.22
N GLN A 364 -0.01 -23.36 -37.43
CA GLN A 364 1.32 -23.53 -38.04
C GLN A 364 1.94 -22.20 -38.49
N GLU A 365 1.14 -21.14 -38.69
CA GLU A 365 1.64 -19.79 -39.04
C GLU A 365 2.35 -19.12 -37.86
N HIS A 366 2.07 -19.57 -36.63
CA HIS A 366 2.71 -19.06 -35.42
C HIS A 366 4.00 -19.80 -35.06
N ALA A 367 4.24 -20.96 -35.67
CA ALA A 367 5.33 -21.87 -35.29
C ALA A 367 6.71 -21.23 -35.40
N GLU A 368 6.98 -20.42 -36.42
CA GLU A 368 8.25 -19.72 -36.60
C GLU A 368 8.55 -18.74 -35.46
N ALA A 369 7.56 -17.91 -35.12
CA ALA A 369 7.71 -16.90 -34.08
C ALA A 369 7.89 -17.55 -32.71
N VAL A 370 7.07 -18.57 -32.40
CA VAL A 370 7.17 -19.36 -31.17
C VAL A 370 8.52 -20.06 -31.09
N TYR A 371 8.93 -20.76 -32.16
CA TYR A 371 10.19 -21.51 -32.19
C TYR A 371 11.40 -20.59 -31.93
N SER A 372 11.45 -19.43 -32.59
CA SER A 372 12.51 -18.44 -32.39
C SER A 372 12.60 -17.98 -30.93
N GLU A 373 11.45 -17.73 -30.30
CA GLU A 373 11.38 -17.31 -28.90
C GLU A 373 11.74 -18.44 -27.92
N VAL A 374 11.37 -19.68 -28.22
CA VAL A 374 11.77 -20.86 -27.43
C VAL A 374 13.28 -21.11 -27.57
N ASP A 375 13.84 -21.03 -28.78
CA ASP A 375 15.28 -21.23 -29.01
C ASP A 375 16.14 -20.17 -28.30
N LYS A 376 15.69 -18.91 -28.27
CA LYS A 376 16.35 -17.84 -27.48
C LYS A 376 16.40 -18.14 -25.97
N ARG A 377 15.41 -18.88 -25.45
CA ARG A 377 15.27 -19.18 -24.02
C ARG A 377 15.82 -20.56 -23.63
N LYS A 378 16.41 -21.31 -24.57
CA LYS A 378 16.89 -22.66 -24.31
C LYS A 378 17.97 -22.67 -23.24
N LYS A 379 17.90 -23.67 -22.37
CA LYS A 379 18.86 -23.85 -21.26
C LYS A 379 20.02 -24.77 -21.61
N GLU A 380 19.92 -25.50 -22.70
CA GLU A 380 20.91 -26.47 -23.15
C GLU A 380 21.28 -26.21 -24.62
N ARG A 381 22.29 -26.93 -25.10
CA ARG A 381 22.78 -26.80 -26.48
C ARG A 381 21.68 -27.03 -27.51
N PHE A 382 20.80 -27.98 -27.25
CA PHE A 382 19.68 -28.36 -28.12
C PHE A 382 18.36 -28.20 -27.38
N LEU A 383 17.29 -27.96 -28.14
CA LEU A 383 15.92 -27.89 -27.61
C LEU A 383 15.42 -29.28 -27.22
N ARG A 384 14.92 -29.42 -25.99
CA ARG A 384 14.52 -30.69 -25.39
C ARG A 384 13.03 -30.92 -25.54
N THR A 385 12.57 -32.10 -25.11
CA THR A 385 11.14 -32.41 -25.03
C THR A 385 10.39 -31.36 -24.22
N CYS A 386 10.89 -30.93 -23.05
CA CYS A 386 10.16 -29.93 -22.25
C CYS A 386 10.05 -28.57 -22.94
N ASP A 387 10.97 -28.23 -23.83
CA ASP A 387 10.91 -27.01 -24.65
C ASP A 387 9.93 -27.18 -25.83
N LEU A 388 9.71 -28.41 -26.31
CA LEU A 388 8.66 -28.75 -27.28
C LEU A 388 7.25 -28.65 -26.66
N PHE A 389 7.09 -29.07 -25.40
CA PHE A 389 5.86 -28.83 -24.65
C PHE A 389 5.55 -27.34 -24.55
N ASP A 390 6.56 -26.53 -24.17
CA ASP A 390 6.42 -25.07 -24.09
C ASP A 390 6.03 -24.50 -25.48
N ALA A 391 6.65 -24.96 -26.58
CA ALA A 391 6.31 -24.50 -27.94
C ALA A 391 4.87 -24.87 -28.37
N VAL A 392 4.42 -26.09 -28.11
CA VAL A 392 3.06 -26.54 -28.45
C VAL A 392 2.00 -25.80 -27.62
N GLU A 393 2.28 -25.54 -26.34
CA GLU A 393 1.43 -24.71 -25.46
C GLU A 393 1.29 -23.29 -26.03
N GLN A 394 2.41 -22.67 -26.39
CA GLN A 394 2.45 -21.27 -26.86
C GLN A 394 1.78 -21.07 -28.22
N CYS A 395 1.92 -22.01 -29.16
CA CYS A 395 1.19 -21.95 -30.43
C CYS A 395 -0.33 -21.94 -30.22
N GLN A 396 -0.86 -22.81 -29.35
CA GLN A 396 -2.28 -22.85 -29.03
C GLN A 396 -2.73 -21.59 -28.28
N LEU A 397 -1.92 -21.11 -27.33
CA LEU A 397 -2.19 -19.89 -26.58
C LEU A 397 -2.33 -18.67 -27.49
N ILE A 398 -1.48 -18.53 -28.52
CA ILE A 398 -1.63 -17.47 -29.52
C ILE A 398 -2.95 -17.59 -30.26
N CYS A 399 -3.32 -18.78 -30.75
CA CYS A 399 -4.58 -18.97 -31.47
C CYS A 399 -5.78 -18.53 -30.60
N ILE A 400 -5.80 -18.93 -29.32
CA ILE A 400 -6.86 -18.54 -28.37
C ILE A 400 -6.92 -17.02 -28.23
N LEU A 401 -5.79 -16.36 -27.99
CA LEU A 401 -5.77 -14.90 -27.77
C LEU A 401 -6.09 -14.11 -29.05
N VAL A 402 -5.67 -14.57 -30.22
CA VAL A 402 -5.96 -13.91 -31.50
C VAL A 402 -7.45 -14.01 -31.84
N ARG A 403 -8.08 -15.16 -31.58
CA ARG A 403 -9.53 -15.35 -31.79
C ARG A 403 -10.40 -14.64 -30.76
N HIS A 404 -9.88 -14.39 -29.56
CA HIS A 404 -10.58 -13.73 -28.47
C HIS A 404 -9.90 -12.41 -28.05
N PRO A 405 -10.17 -11.29 -28.75
CA PRO A 405 -9.53 -10.00 -28.47
C PRO A 405 -9.71 -9.52 -27.03
N GLN A 406 -10.81 -9.89 -26.36
CA GLN A 406 -11.04 -9.56 -24.95
C GLN A 406 -10.02 -10.23 -24.04
N LEU A 407 -9.70 -11.51 -24.27
CA LEU A 407 -8.66 -12.22 -23.52
C LEU A 407 -7.27 -11.65 -23.83
N LYS A 408 -6.99 -11.30 -25.09
CA LYS A 408 -5.75 -10.62 -25.48
C LYS A 408 -5.59 -9.28 -24.76
N LYS A 409 -6.67 -8.49 -24.69
CA LYS A 409 -6.71 -7.21 -23.97
C LYS A 409 -6.52 -7.42 -22.47
N PHE A 410 -7.15 -8.43 -21.87
CA PHE A 410 -6.93 -8.81 -20.49
C PHE A 410 -5.45 -9.15 -20.22
N VAL A 411 -4.84 -10.02 -21.04
CA VAL A 411 -3.41 -10.37 -20.92
C VAL A 411 -2.53 -9.12 -21.01
N HIS A 412 -2.86 -8.15 -21.86
CA HIS A 412 -2.15 -6.87 -21.93
C HIS A 412 -2.34 -6.01 -20.68
N SER A 413 -3.58 -5.82 -20.23
CA SER A 413 -3.92 -5.05 -19.02
C SER A 413 -3.23 -5.63 -17.77
N GLN A 414 -3.20 -6.96 -17.65
CA GLN A 414 -2.53 -7.68 -16.59
C GLN A 414 -1.03 -7.91 -16.86
N LYS A 415 -0.50 -7.27 -17.91
CA LYS A 415 0.93 -7.21 -18.24
C LYS A 415 1.62 -8.56 -18.50
N GLY A 416 0.85 -9.54 -18.97
CA GLY A 416 1.32 -10.88 -19.29
C GLY A 416 1.78 -11.09 -20.73
N CYS A 417 1.70 -10.10 -21.62
CA CYS A 417 2.00 -10.29 -23.06
C CYS A 417 3.39 -10.87 -23.33
N ASN A 418 4.41 -10.45 -22.56
CA ASN A 418 5.78 -10.94 -22.71
C ASN A 418 5.95 -12.44 -22.42
N ARG A 419 4.96 -13.06 -21.75
CA ARG A 419 4.92 -14.50 -21.45
C ARG A 419 4.29 -15.33 -22.57
N VAL A 420 3.74 -14.68 -23.60
CA VAL A 420 3.18 -15.34 -24.78
C VAL A 420 4.16 -15.22 -25.95
N TYR A 421 4.87 -16.31 -26.24
CA TYR A 421 6.01 -16.32 -27.16
C TYR A 421 5.58 -16.09 -28.60
N GLY A 422 5.98 -14.95 -29.17
CA GLY A 422 5.63 -14.59 -30.55
C GLY A 422 4.28 -13.89 -30.69
N LEU A 423 3.59 -13.57 -29.59
CA LEU A 423 2.35 -12.79 -29.63
C LEU A 423 2.64 -11.36 -30.09
N LYS A 424 1.95 -10.94 -31.14
CA LYS A 424 1.92 -9.54 -31.58
C LYS A 424 0.81 -8.81 -30.82
N CYS A 425 1.17 -7.95 -29.88
CA CYS A 425 0.24 -7.11 -29.13
C CYS A 425 0.34 -5.66 -29.62
N GLU A 426 -0.76 -5.15 -30.18
CA GLU A 426 -0.84 -3.80 -30.74
C GLU A 426 -0.74 -2.73 -29.64
N ASP A 427 -1.32 -3.00 -28.47
CA ASP A 427 -1.26 -2.10 -27.32
C ASP A 427 0.15 -2.01 -26.73
N CYS A 428 0.89 -3.12 -26.65
CA CYS A 428 2.31 -3.10 -26.28
C CYS A 428 3.13 -2.27 -27.27
N ALA A 429 2.89 -2.45 -28.57
CA ALA A 429 3.57 -1.69 -29.62
C ALA A 429 3.25 -0.18 -29.58
N ALA A 430 2.05 0.19 -29.11
CA ALA A 430 1.65 1.58 -28.88
C ALA A 430 2.29 2.18 -27.62
N GLN A 431 2.54 1.38 -26.58
CA GLN A 431 3.13 1.82 -25.30
C GLN A 431 4.67 1.94 -25.32
N ASN A 432 5.33 1.62 -26.43
CA ASN A 432 6.80 1.58 -26.54
C ASN A 432 7.44 2.93 -26.14
N PRO A 433 8.40 2.97 -25.18
CA PRO A 433 8.91 4.21 -24.57
C PRO A 433 9.58 5.20 -25.52
N GLU A 434 10.05 4.79 -26.70
CA GLU A 434 10.53 5.72 -27.73
C GLU A 434 9.41 6.68 -28.17
N LYS A 435 8.19 6.18 -28.41
CA LYS A 435 7.04 7.01 -28.78
C LYS A 435 6.52 7.88 -27.63
N GLN A 436 6.67 7.44 -26.38
CA GLN A 436 6.29 8.23 -25.20
C GLN A 436 7.30 9.35 -24.90
N LYS A 437 8.60 9.15 -25.13
CA LYS A 437 9.61 10.21 -25.02
C LYS A 437 9.36 11.29 -26.06
N ASP A 438 9.06 10.90 -27.29
CA ASP A 438 8.74 11.85 -28.37
C ASP A 438 7.45 12.64 -28.09
N GLN A 439 6.42 12.00 -27.54
CA GLN A 439 5.20 12.70 -27.13
C GLN A 439 5.40 13.63 -25.93
N LYS A 440 6.15 13.21 -24.90
CA LYS A 440 6.47 14.07 -23.74
C LYS A 440 7.34 15.27 -24.16
N LEU A 441 8.29 15.07 -25.07
CA LEU A 441 9.13 16.14 -25.60
C LEU A 441 8.29 17.15 -26.37
N ALA A 442 7.37 16.69 -27.24
CA ALA A 442 6.48 17.57 -28.00
C ALA A 442 5.53 18.40 -27.10
N ILE A 443 5.06 17.83 -25.98
CA ILE A 443 4.23 18.56 -25.00
C ILE A 443 5.07 19.62 -24.27
N LEU A 444 6.27 19.27 -23.80
CA LEU A 444 7.17 20.20 -23.12
C LEU A 444 7.61 21.35 -24.03
N GLU A 445 7.86 21.08 -25.31
CA GLU A 445 8.19 22.11 -26.31
C GLU A 445 7.04 23.10 -26.49
N LYS A 446 5.80 22.61 -26.54
CA LYS A 446 4.61 23.47 -26.65
C LYS A 446 4.36 24.32 -25.40
N GLU A 447 4.56 23.74 -24.22
CA GLU A 447 4.45 24.47 -22.95
C GLU A 447 5.54 25.53 -22.80
N LEU A 448 6.77 25.20 -23.20
CA LEU A 448 7.89 26.14 -23.19
C LEU A 448 7.63 27.34 -24.13
N GLU A 449 7.06 27.10 -25.30
CA GLU A 449 6.73 28.17 -26.24
C GLU A 449 5.60 29.07 -25.72
N ALA A 450 4.57 28.49 -25.09
CA ALA A 450 3.51 29.25 -24.43
C ALA A 450 4.06 30.11 -23.27
N LEU A 451 4.99 29.58 -22.49
CA LEU A 451 5.67 30.31 -21.41
C LEU A 451 6.52 31.46 -21.92
N LYS A 452 7.27 31.28 -23.03
CA LYS A 452 8.03 32.36 -23.66
C LYS A 452 7.12 33.48 -24.14
N LEU A 453 6.00 33.14 -24.78
CA LEU A 453 5.03 34.12 -25.28
C LEU A 453 4.43 34.93 -24.12
N ALA A 454 4.07 34.25 -23.03
CA ALA A 454 3.55 34.90 -21.83
C ALA A 454 4.60 35.81 -21.16
N HIS A 455 5.86 35.35 -21.07
CA HIS A 455 6.96 36.14 -20.52
C HIS A 455 7.23 37.40 -21.35
N GLN A 456 7.21 37.28 -22.69
CA GLN A 456 7.40 38.41 -23.59
C GLN A 456 6.28 39.44 -23.43
N LYS A 457 5.03 39.00 -23.32
CA LYS A 457 3.90 39.89 -23.04
C LYS A 457 4.05 40.63 -21.72
N ILE A 458 4.51 39.96 -20.66
CA ILE A 458 4.80 40.61 -19.36
C ILE A 458 5.90 41.65 -19.51
N LEU A 459 6.93 41.38 -20.32
CA LEU A 459 8.03 42.30 -20.56
C LEU A 459 7.55 43.57 -21.27
N GLU A 460 6.71 43.41 -22.30
CA GLU A 460 6.06 44.51 -23.03
C GLU A 460 5.14 45.33 -22.13
N ASP A 461 4.29 44.68 -21.33
CA ASP A 461 3.41 45.35 -20.36
C ASP A 461 4.23 46.15 -19.32
N ASN A 462 5.36 45.61 -18.87
CA ASN A 462 6.24 46.29 -17.91
C ASN A 462 6.96 47.49 -18.54
N GLN A 463 7.38 47.39 -19.80
CA GLN A 463 7.94 48.52 -20.55
C GLN A 463 6.91 49.64 -20.70
N GLN A 464 5.67 49.29 -21.07
CA GLN A 464 4.58 50.25 -21.20
C GLN A 464 4.30 50.98 -19.87
N LYS A 465 4.20 50.22 -18.77
CA LYS A 465 4.02 50.81 -17.43
C LYS A 465 5.18 51.72 -17.02
N SER A 466 6.41 51.37 -17.40
CA SER A 466 7.59 52.22 -17.12
C SER A 466 7.50 53.56 -17.86
N LEU A 467 7.02 53.58 -19.10
CA LEU A 467 6.79 54.80 -19.87
C LEU A 467 5.69 55.67 -19.24
N GLU A 468 4.57 55.07 -18.84
CA GLU A 468 3.49 55.78 -18.15
C GLU A 468 3.95 56.40 -16.83
N ILE A 469 4.76 55.70 -16.05
CA ILE A 469 5.36 56.23 -14.81
C ILE A 469 6.23 57.45 -15.11
N GLN A 470 7.02 57.41 -16.19
CA GLN A 470 7.88 58.53 -16.59
C GLN A 470 7.06 59.76 -17.01
N GLU A 471 5.97 59.56 -17.76
CA GLU A 471 5.05 60.65 -18.12
C GLU A 471 4.37 61.26 -16.90
N LEU A 472 3.93 60.44 -15.95
CA LEU A 472 3.32 60.89 -14.70
C LEU A 472 4.31 61.68 -13.84
N GLN A 473 5.58 61.25 -13.78
CA GLN A 473 6.65 62.00 -13.11
C GLN A 473 6.87 63.36 -13.76
N GLN A 474 6.90 63.44 -15.09
CA GLN A 474 7.05 64.71 -15.80
C GLN A 474 5.85 65.65 -15.56
N LYS A 475 4.63 65.11 -15.52
CA LYS A 475 3.42 65.87 -15.22
C LYS A 475 3.43 66.41 -13.78
N ASN A 476 3.85 65.61 -12.81
CA ASN A 476 4.02 66.04 -11.42
C ASN A 476 5.03 67.18 -11.30
N LEU A 477 6.17 67.09 -11.99
CA LEU A 477 7.17 68.17 -12.00
C LEU A 477 6.58 69.49 -12.53
N ARG A 478 5.82 69.44 -13.64
CA ARG A 478 5.14 70.62 -14.20
C ARG A 478 4.13 71.23 -13.22
N LEU A 479 3.41 70.39 -12.46
CA LEU A 479 2.48 70.85 -11.44
C LEU A 479 3.21 71.49 -10.26
N SER A 480 4.35 70.94 -9.82
CA SER A 480 5.18 71.52 -8.76
C SER A 480 5.62 72.94 -9.12
N VAL A 481 6.17 73.13 -10.34
CA VAL A 481 6.60 74.45 -10.81
C VAL A 481 5.44 75.45 -10.88
N LYS A 482 4.25 75.00 -11.29
CA LYS A 482 3.05 75.86 -11.29
C LYS A 482 2.63 76.23 -9.87
N ASN A 483 2.68 75.30 -8.92
CA ASN A 483 2.34 75.57 -7.52
C ASN A 483 3.31 76.57 -6.89
N GLU A 484 4.62 76.41 -7.09
CA GLU A 484 5.64 77.37 -6.64
C GLU A 484 5.39 78.77 -7.24
N THR A 485 5.07 78.83 -8.54
CA THR A 485 4.73 80.11 -9.20
C THR A 485 3.48 80.76 -8.58
N ASN A 486 2.48 79.95 -8.24
CA ASN A 486 1.27 80.43 -7.59
C ASN A 486 1.53 80.91 -6.15
N GLU A 487 2.40 80.24 -5.39
CA GLU A 487 2.83 80.71 -4.07
C GLU A 487 3.55 82.05 -4.15
N VAL A 488 4.43 82.25 -5.14
CA VAL A 488 5.11 83.54 -5.33
C VAL A 488 4.11 84.65 -5.65
N LYS A 489 3.15 84.38 -6.56
CA LYS A 489 2.07 85.34 -6.86
C LYS A 489 1.21 85.66 -5.65
N LEU A 490 0.93 84.66 -4.81
CA LEU A 490 0.17 84.86 -3.58
C LEU A 490 0.94 85.74 -2.59
N LYS A 491 2.23 85.49 -2.38
CA LYS A 491 3.08 86.35 -1.53
C LYS A 491 3.11 87.80 -2.01
N GLN A 492 3.24 88.04 -3.32
CA GLN A 492 3.18 89.38 -3.91
C GLN A 492 1.82 90.07 -3.71
N LEU A 493 0.71 89.33 -3.79
CA LEU A 493 -0.64 89.85 -3.50
C LEU A 493 -0.79 90.22 -2.02
N THR A 494 -0.26 89.39 -1.12
CA THR A 494 -0.28 89.64 0.33
C THR A 494 0.56 90.87 0.71
N GLU A 495 1.73 91.06 0.08
CA GLU A 495 2.55 92.27 0.26
C GLU A 495 1.87 93.54 -0.26
N LYS A 496 1.17 93.47 -1.40
CA LYS A 496 0.35 94.59 -1.91
C LYS A 496 -0.80 94.94 -0.96
N LEU A 497 -1.42 93.94 -0.35
CA LEU A 497 -2.44 94.13 0.69
C LEU A 497 -1.85 94.82 1.93
N ALA A 498 -0.65 94.42 2.38
CA ALA A 498 0.02 95.01 3.53
C ALA A 498 0.46 96.48 3.32
N GLN A 499 0.68 96.92 2.08
CA GLN A 499 0.98 98.32 1.75
C GLN A 499 -0.26 99.23 1.71
N THR A 500 -1.46 98.66 1.71
CA THR A 500 -2.71 99.41 1.72
C THR A 500 -3.12 99.68 3.17
N LYS A 501 -2.66 100.81 3.75
CA LYS A 501 -3.00 101.22 5.13
C LYS A 501 -4.52 101.41 5.29
N LEU A 502 -5.18 100.42 5.88
CA LEU A 502 -6.44 100.59 6.60
C LEU A 502 -6.22 100.09 8.04
N SER A 503 -6.25 101.03 8.98
CA SER A 503 -6.22 100.78 10.42
C SER A 503 -7.59 100.30 10.89
N ILE A 504 -7.64 99.14 11.55
CA ILE A 504 -8.67 98.83 12.56
C ILE A 504 -7.99 98.15 13.76
N ASP A 505 -8.55 98.51 14.90
CA ASP A 505 -8.15 98.50 16.30
C ASP A 505 -7.94 97.13 16.96
N ASP A 506 -7.23 97.17 18.09
CA ASP A 506 -6.73 96.07 18.91
C ASP A 506 -7.83 95.13 19.42
N GLY A 507 -7.72 93.87 19.01
CA GLY A 507 -8.57 92.76 19.45
C GLY A 507 -7.72 91.62 19.98
N ASN A 508 -7.59 91.61 21.30
CA ASN A 508 -6.91 90.65 22.16
C ASN A 508 -7.32 89.17 21.89
N TYR A 509 -6.55 88.41 21.11
CA TYR A 509 -6.48 86.94 21.25
C TYR A 509 -5.20 86.35 20.64
N SER A 510 -4.33 85.90 21.55
CA SER A 510 -3.44 84.74 21.49
C SER A 510 -3.13 84.11 20.12
N THR A 511 -1.83 84.13 19.79
CA THR A 511 -1.12 83.23 18.88
C THR A 511 -1.76 81.84 18.74
N ALA A 512 -2.44 81.59 17.62
CA ALA A 512 -2.69 80.26 17.08
C ALA A 512 -1.78 80.09 15.85
N CYS A 513 -0.52 79.70 16.07
CA CYS A 513 -0.07 78.32 15.98
C CYS A 513 -0.18 77.78 14.55
N THR A 514 0.98 77.69 13.89
CA THR A 514 1.29 76.67 12.88
C THR A 514 0.65 75.34 13.30
N SER A 515 -0.53 75.02 12.79
CA SER A 515 -1.04 73.66 12.85
C SER A 515 -0.41 72.88 11.70
N GLN A 516 0.91 72.64 11.82
CA GLN A 516 1.39 71.30 11.55
C GLN A 516 0.50 70.41 12.42
N GLN A 517 -0.56 69.84 11.83
CA GLN A 517 -1.35 68.83 12.51
C GLN A 517 -0.35 67.72 12.84
N LYS A 518 0.16 67.73 14.07
CA LYS A 518 0.96 66.65 14.62
C LYS A 518 0.07 65.43 14.50
N ILE A 519 0.37 64.57 13.53
CA ILE A 519 -0.36 63.34 13.32
C ILE A 519 -0.20 62.57 14.63
N GLN A 520 -1.28 62.35 15.38
CA GLN A 520 -1.20 61.71 16.68
C GLN A 520 -1.56 60.23 16.51
N CYS A 521 -0.79 59.34 17.13
CA CYS A 521 -1.12 57.92 17.14
C CYS A 521 -2.31 57.70 18.06
N LEU A 522 -3.42 57.20 17.53
CA LEU A 522 -4.66 57.01 18.29
C LEU A 522 -4.60 55.89 19.36
N ILE A 523 -3.48 55.17 19.49
CA ILE A 523 -3.28 54.12 20.51
C ILE A 523 -2.52 54.67 21.73
N CYS A 524 -1.49 55.49 21.51
CA CYS A 524 -0.66 56.01 22.61
C CYS A 524 -0.80 57.52 22.82
N GLU A 525 -1.60 58.18 21.98
CA GLU A 525 -1.86 59.62 21.98
C GLU A 525 -0.58 60.48 21.88
N LYS A 526 0.52 59.91 21.40
CA LYS A 526 1.76 60.65 21.13
C LYS A 526 1.82 61.11 19.68
N SER A 527 2.48 62.24 19.43
CA SER A 527 2.73 62.73 18.07
C SER A 527 3.65 61.78 17.30
N ILE A 528 3.28 61.49 16.06
CA ILE A 528 4.06 60.74 15.08
C ILE A 528 4.94 61.75 14.34
N GLU A 529 6.25 61.65 14.52
CA GLU A 529 7.21 62.57 13.87
C GLU A 529 7.61 62.05 12.49
N THR A 530 7.62 62.94 11.49
CA THR A 530 7.75 62.54 10.08
C THR A 530 9.22 62.32 9.74
N GLY A 531 9.69 61.06 9.79
CA GLY A 531 11.04 60.69 9.38
C GLY A 531 11.71 59.62 10.24
N GLU A 532 11.34 59.53 11.52
CA GLU A 532 11.91 58.54 12.46
C GLU A 532 10.94 57.38 12.76
N ASP A 533 9.64 57.65 12.80
CA ASP A 533 8.63 56.65 13.12
C ASP A 533 8.10 55.91 11.88
N GLN A 534 8.18 54.57 11.88
CA GLN A 534 7.44 53.76 10.91
C GLN A 534 5.94 53.85 11.22
N ILE A 535 5.12 54.18 10.21
CA ILE A 535 3.68 54.43 10.36
C ILE A 535 2.87 53.30 9.72
N ILE A 536 1.91 52.76 10.46
CA ILE A 536 0.88 51.88 9.90
C ILE A 536 -0.42 52.68 9.73
N ARG A 537 -1.06 52.52 8.56
CA ARG A 537 -2.37 53.11 8.25
C ARG A 537 -3.43 52.04 8.11
N CYS A 538 -4.57 52.23 8.77
CA CYS A 538 -5.73 51.37 8.58
C CYS A 538 -6.25 51.51 7.13
N PRO A 539 -6.46 50.41 6.38
CA PRO A 539 -6.99 50.47 5.03
C PRO A 539 -8.44 50.99 4.99
N LEU A 540 -9.22 50.76 6.06
CA LEU A 540 -10.64 51.10 6.16
C LEU A 540 -10.87 52.58 6.53
N CYS A 541 -10.39 53.02 7.69
CA CYS A 541 -10.64 54.38 8.19
C CYS A 541 -9.47 55.36 7.98
N LYS A 542 -8.35 54.90 7.42
CA LYS A 542 -7.11 55.69 7.22
C LYS A 542 -6.49 56.25 8.51
N GLY A 543 -6.91 55.77 9.69
CA GLY A 543 -6.29 56.05 10.97
C GLY A 543 -4.79 55.70 10.96
N ARG A 544 -3.96 56.55 11.57
CA ARG A 544 -2.50 56.47 11.56
C ARG A 544 -1.99 56.08 12.94
N PHE A 545 -1.04 55.14 12.98
CA PHE A 545 -0.47 54.64 14.23
C PHE A 545 1.04 54.47 14.09
N HIS A 546 1.78 54.57 15.19
CA HIS A 546 3.15 54.04 15.23
C HIS A 546 3.09 52.54 14.94
N SER A 547 3.99 52.06 14.09
CA SER A 547 4.08 50.66 13.69
C SER A 547 4.13 49.73 14.91
N LYS A 548 4.93 50.06 15.92
CA LYS A 548 5.05 49.29 17.16
C LYS A 548 3.74 49.26 17.97
N CYS A 549 2.99 50.37 18.00
CA CYS A 549 1.70 50.43 18.69
C CYS A 549 0.65 49.57 17.99
N ALA A 550 0.56 49.65 16.65
CA ALA A 550 -0.36 48.84 15.87
C ALA A 550 -0.04 47.33 15.95
N ILE A 551 1.24 46.96 15.85
CA ILE A 551 1.67 45.55 15.97
C ILE A 551 1.33 44.99 17.34
N ASN A 552 1.55 45.74 18.43
CA ASN A 552 1.22 45.27 19.77
C ASN A 552 -0.29 45.16 19.99
N TRP A 553 -1.08 46.11 19.48
CA TRP A 553 -2.54 46.04 19.54
C TRP A 553 -3.09 44.79 18.83
N LEU A 554 -2.55 44.50 17.64
CA LEU A 554 -2.97 43.37 16.81
C LEU A 554 -2.61 41.98 17.36
N LYS A 555 -1.79 41.91 18.43
CA LYS A 555 -1.53 40.63 19.14
C LYS A 555 -2.73 40.17 19.97
N GLU A 556 -3.53 41.11 20.46
CA GLU A 556 -4.64 40.83 21.38
C GLU A 556 -6.01 41.14 20.76
N HIS A 557 -6.06 41.97 19.71
CA HIS A 557 -7.29 42.42 19.05
C HIS A 557 -7.19 42.27 17.53
N LYS A 558 -8.27 41.87 16.85
CA LYS A 558 -8.30 41.73 15.36
C LYS A 558 -8.80 42.99 14.63
N GLU A 559 -9.34 43.92 15.40
CA GLU A 559 -10.07 45.08 14.90
C GLU A 559 -9.20 46.35 14.98
N CYS A 560 -9.43 47.27 14.05
CA CYS A 560 -8.76 48.56 14.07
C CYS A 560 -9.20 49.39 15.30
N PRO A 561 -8.27 49.88 16.14
CA PRO A 561 -8.62 50.66 17.34
C PRO A 561 -9.34 51.99 17.04
N ALA A 562 -9.32 52.46 15.79
CA ALA A 562 -9.96 53.72 15.41
C ALA A 562 -11.35 53.56 14.78
N CYS A 563 -11.71 52.37 14.27
CA CYS A 563 -12.99 52.18 13.59
C CYS A 563 -13.66 50.82 13.85
N ASN A 564 -13.05 49.97 14.68
CA ASN A 564 -13.47 48.61 15.01
C ASN A 564 -13.72 47.70 13.79
N GLY A 565 -13.13 48.03 12.65
CA GLY A 565 -13.22 47.22 11.43
C GLY A 565 -12.17 46.11 11.45
N ASP A 566 -12.57 44.90 11.04
CA ASP A 566 -11.67 43.74 10.91
C ASP A 566 -10.51 44.04 9.95
N LEU A 567 -9.28 43.90 10.43
CA LEU A 567 -8.09 44.09 9.61
C LEU A 567 -7.64 42.76 9.00
N PRO A 568 -7.31 42.71 7.69
CA PRO A 568 -6.82 41.49 7.05
C PRO A 568 -5.49 41.07 7.71
N LYS A 569 -5.38 39.79 8.09
CA LYS A 569 -4.15 39.22 8.65
C LYS A 569 -3.05 39.25 7.59
N PHE A 570 -1.93 39.90 7.89
CA PHE A 570 -0.70 39.86 7.08
C PHE A 570 0.11 38.60 7.39
#